data_AF-A0A5D0T4S4-F1
#
_entry.id   AF-A0A5D0T4S4-F1
#
_cell.length_a   1.000
_cell.length_b   1.000
_cell.length_c   1.000
_cell.angle_alpha   90.00
_cell.angle_beta   90.00
_cell.angle_gamma   90.00
#
_symmetry.space_group_name_H-M   'P 1'
#
loop_
_entity.id
_entity.type
_entity.pdbx_description
1 polymer ?
#
loop_
_entity_poly.entity_id
_entity_poly.type
_entity_poly.pdbx_seq_one_letter_code
_entity_poly.pdbx_strand_id
1 'polypeptide(L)'
;MEKRYAAAALFLSLGALLTACGSSASHEEQMEYLRTMAQHGVELHAVKSPGSFGDQEECSDAYQQLYDGPNGHDAPHLEDYAETIALLKEGERLFIESCRTGTPSPVTARSEPASPSV
;
A
#
# COMPACT_ATOMS: atom_id res chain seq x y z
N MET A 1 -34.60 7.18 47.18
CA MET A 1 -33.29 7.42 46.54
C MET A 1 -33.22 6.43 45.38
N GLU A 2 -33.66 6.86 44.20
CA GLU A 2 -33.71 6.04 42.98
C GLU A 2 -33.46 6.94 41.77
N LYS A 3 -32.55 6.52 40.88
CA LYS A 3 -32.72 6.48 39.42
C LYS A 3 -31.43 5.99 38.76
N ARG A 4 -31.49 4.74 38.29
CA ARG A 4 -30.59 4.11 37.30
C ARG A 4 -30.72 4.83 35.97
N TYR A 5 -29.65 5.01 35.19
CA TYR A 5 -29.60 4.90 33.70
C TYR A 5 -28.10 4.87 33.30
N ALA A 6 -27.51 3.68 33.09
CA ALA A 6 -27.33 3.05 31.78
C ALA A 6 -26.50 3.94 30.81
N ALA A 7 -25.18 3.88 30.93
CA ALA A 7 -24.27 4.43 29.92
C ALA A 7 -24.32 3.52 28.68
N ALA A 8 -24.75 4.10 27.57
CA ALA A 8 -24.89 3.44 26.29
C ALA A 8 -23.52 2.99 25.75
N ALA A 9 -23.33 1.67 25.65
CA ALA A 9 -22.25 1.10 24.86
C ALA A 9 -22.63 1.22 23.37
N LEU A 10 -22.09 2.24 22.70
CA LEU A 10 -22.11 2.34 21.24
C LEU A 10 -21.11 1.31 20.68
N PHE A 11 -21.56 0.08 20.50
CA PHE A 11 -20.88 -0.87 19.64
C PHE A 11 -21.14 -0.46 18.19
N LEU A 12 -20.18 0.28 17.62
CA LEU A 12 -20.10 0.54 16.19
C LEU A 12 -19.99 -0.79 15.47
N SER A 13 -21.09 -1.21 14.86
CA SER A 13 -21.18 -2.35 13.97
C SER A 13 -20.40 -2.07 12.68
N LEU A 14 -19.09 -2.34 12.70
CA LEU A 14 -18.23 -2.39 11.52
C LEU A 14 -18.31 -3.79 10.90
N GLY A 15 -19.52 -4.17 10.48
CA GLY A 15 -19.78 -5.39 9.73
C GLY A 15 -19.96 -5.06 8.26
N ALA A 16 -18.92 -4.54 7.61
CA ALA A 16 -18.92 -4.38 6.16
C ALA A 16 -18.85 -5.79 5.53
N LEU A 17 -19.94 -6.16 4.87
CA LEU A 17 -20.06 -7.38 4.08
C LEU A 17 -19.00 -7.39 2.97
N LEU A 18 -18.06 -8.34 3.01
CA LEU A 18 -17.24 -8.66 1.85
C LEU A 18 -17.90 -9.79 1.07
N THR A 19 -18.83 -9.41 0.20
CA THR A 19 -19.19 -10.22 -0.96
C THR A 19 -17.98 -10.25 -1.89
N ALA A 20 -17.15 -11.28 -1.77
CA ALA A 20 -16.10 -11.61 -2.73
C ALA A 20 -16.74 -12.06 -4.05
N CYS A 21 -17.17 -11.10 -4.86
CA CYS A 21 -17.30 -11.28 -6.30
C CYS A 21 -15.94 -10.92 -6.90
N GLY A 22 -15.31 -11.86 -7.60
CA GLY A 22 -13.99 -11.68 -8.23
C GLY A 22 -14.04 -10.65 -9.36
N SER A 23 -13.99 -9.37 -8.98
CA SER A 23 -13.76 -8.25 -9.88
C SER A 23 -12.29 -7.88 -9.80
N SER A 24 -11.66 -7.61 -10.95
CA SER A 24 -10.38 -6.92 -10.99
C SER A 24 -10.45 -5.66 -10.14
N ALA A 25 -9.37 -5.36 -9.41
CA ALA A 25 -9.26 -4.14 -8.64
C ALA A 25 -9.32 -2.92 -9.55
N SER A 26 -10.04 -1.92 -9.08
CA SER A 26 -10.18 -0.61 -9.70
C SER A 26 -8.85 0.12 -9.76
N HIS A 27 -8.76 1.10 -10.67
CA HIS A 27 -7.60 1.97 -10.75
C HIS A 27 -7.35 2.74 -9.45
N GLU A 28 -8.41 3.10 -8.70
CA GLU A 28 -8.27 3.79 -7.42
C GLU A 28 -7.59 2.91 -6.37
N GLU A 29 -7.98 1.64 -6.25
CA GLU A 29 -7.34 0.67 -5.35
C GLU A 29 -5.87 0.43 -5.70
N GLN A 30 -5.55 0.37 -7.00
CA GLN A 30 -4.15 0.29 -7.46
C GLN A 30 -3.35 1.52 -7.02
N MET A 31 -3.90 2.72 -7.20
CA MET A 31 -3.23 3.96 -6.80
C MET A 31 -3.11 4.09 -5.28
N GLU A 32 -4.10 3.61 -4.53
CA GLU A 32 -4.05 3.54 -3.07
C GLU A 32 -2.93 2.61 -2.59
N TYR A 33 -2.83 1.40 -3.16
CA TYR A 33 -1.73 0.47 -2.88
C TYR A 33 -0.37 1.16 -3.08
N LEU A 34 -0.16 1.83 -4.21
CA LEU A 34 1.11 2.50 -4.50
C LEU A 34 1.42 3.64 -3.52
N ARG A 35 0.40 4.41 -3.09
CA ARG A 35 0.57 5.45 -2.06
C ARG A 35 0.94 4.84 -0.72
N THR A 36 0.30 3.74 -0.34
CA THR A 36 0.61 3.00 0.89
C THR A 36 2.06 2.50 0.88
N MET A 37 2.53 1.95 -0.24
CA MET A 37 3.93 1.53 -0.37
C MET A 37 4.92 2.69 -0.23
N ALA A 38 4.61 3.84 -0.85
CA ALA A 38 5.42 5.05 -0.68
C ALA A 38 5.43 5.52 0.78
N GLN A 39 4.29 5.45 1.48
CA GLN A 39 4.15 5.86 2.88
C GLN A 39 4.93 4.94 3.83
N HIS A 40 4.86 3.61 3.65
CA HIS A 40 5.66 2.67 4.44
C HIS A 40 7.17 2.91 4.29
N GLY A 41 7.63 3.30 3.10
CA GLY A 41 9.02 3.71 2.90
C GLY A 41 9.40 4.90 3.80
N VAL A 42 8.55 5.92 3.90
CA VAL A 42 8.78 7.07 4.79
C VAL A 42 8.80 6.65 6.26
N GLU A 43 7.91 5.75 6.67
CA GLU A 43 7.86 5.24 8.04
C GLU A 43 9.15 4.48 8.39
N LEU A 44 9.66 3.66 7.46
CA LEU A 44 10.95 3.00 7.62
C LEU A 44 12.10 4.00 7.74
N HIS A 45 12.06 5.09 6.96
CA HIS A 45 13.06 6.16 7.08
C HIS A 45 13.03 6.81 8.47
N ALA A 46 11.83 7.09 9.00
CA ALA A 46 11.65 7.79 10.26
C ALA A 46 12.12 6.98 11.48
N VAL A 47 12.07 5.64 11.42
CA VAL A 47 12.57 4.77 12.51
C VAL A 47 14.08 4.57 12.45
N LYS A 48 14.73 4.96 11.35
CA LYS A 48 16.18 4.84 11.18
C LYS A 48 16.91 5.95 11.95
N SER A 49 18.06 5.61 12.52
CA SER A 49 18.84 6.59 13.30
C SER A 49 19.30 7.75 12.41
N PRO A 50 19.19 9.02 12.88
CA PRO A 50 19.63 10.18 12.11
C PRO A 50 21.13 10.07 11.81
N GLY A 51 21.46 9.96 10.51
CA GLY A 51 22.83 9.75 10.02
C GLY A 51 23.01 8.49 9.16
N SER A 52 22.07 7.54 9.22
CA SER A 52 21.97 6.40 8.30
C SER A 52 20.78 6.63 7.38
N PHE A 53 20.90 7.58 6.45
CA PHE A 53 19.94 7.66 5.35
C PHE A 53 20.14 6.39 4.54
N GLY A 54 19.19 5.46 4.62
CA GLY A 54 19.34 4.14 4.04
C GLY A 54 19.78 4.27 2.59
N ASP A 55 20.96 3.76 2.28
CA ASP A 55 21.34 3.64 0.89
C ASP A 55 20.36 2.68 0.19
N GLN A 56 20.41 2.66 -1.14
CA GLN A 56 19.44 1.91 -1.92
C GLN A 56 19.44 0.41 -1.55
N GLU A 57 20.60 -0.14 -1.19
CA GLU A 57 20.76 -1.53 -0.79
C GLU A 57 20.05 -1.78 0.54
N GLU A 58 20.30 -0.94 1.55
CA GLU A 58 19.68 -1.10 2.87
C GLU A 58 18.15 -0.96 2.84
N CYS A 59 17.61 -0.06 2.01
CA CYS A 59 16.16 0.07 1.82
C CYS A 59 15.58 -1.12 1.04
N SER A 60 16.32 -1.71 0.09
CA SER A 60 15.91 -2.90 -0.65
C SER A 60 15.92 -4.14 0.25
N ASP A 61 16.96 -4.31 1.06
CA ASP A 61 17.05 -5.39 2.04
C ASP A 61 15.94 -5.33 3.07
N ALA A 62 15.63 -4.13 3.57
CA ALA A 62 14.52 -3.93 4.50
C ALA A 62 13.17 -4.26 3.84
N TYR A 63 12.96 -3.89 2.57
CA TYR A 63 11.77 -4.30 1.82
C TYR A 63 11.65 -5.83 1.77
N GLN A 64 12.74 -6.53 1.39
CA GLN A 64 12.75 -7.99 1.32
C GLN A 64 12.49 -8.64 2.68
N GLN A 65 13.02 -8.07 3.77
CA GLN A 65 12.79 -8.61 5.12
C GLN A 65 11.34 -8.39 5.60
N LEU A 66 10.72 -7.28 5.24
CA LEU A 66 9.34 -6.97 5.64
C LEU A 66 8.32 -7.84 4.90
N TYR A 67 8.60 -8.15 3.63
CA TYR A 67 7.62 -8.77 2.74
C TYR A 67 7.99 -10.19 2.30
N ASP A 68 9.17 -10.69 2.65
CA ASP A 68 9.72 -11.99 2.22
C ASP A 68 9.66 -12.18 0.69
N GLY A 69 9.91 -11.08 -0.04
CA GLY A 69 9.72 -10.99 -1.49
C GLY A 69 8.83 -9.79 -1.89
N PRO A 70 8.20 -9.82 -3.08
CA PRO A 70 7.24 -8.79 -3.48
C PRO A 70 6.08 -8.75 -2.47
N ASN A 71 5.63 -7.56 -2.06
CA ASN A 71 4.43 -7.40 -1.23
C ASN A 71 3.15 -7.76 -2.00
N GLY A 72 2.99 -9.04 -2.35
CA GLY A 72 1.91 -9.60 -3.14
C GLY A 72 0.67 -9.98 -2.34
N HIS A 73 0.77 -10.05 -1.01
CA HIS A 73 -0.35 -10.40 -0.16
C HIS A 73 -1.32 -9.22 0.02
N ASP A 74 -0.79 -7.99 0.11
CA ASP A 74 -1.58 -6.76 0.19
C ASP A 74 -1.88 -6.15 -1.19
N ALA A 75 -1.28 -6.69 -2.25
CA ALA A 75 -1.47 -6.16 -3.58
C ALA A 75 -2.90 -6.44 -4.09
N PRO A 76 -3.56 -5.43 -4.68
CA PRO A 76 -4.88 -5.63 -5.24
C PRO A 76 -4.83 -6.63 -6.40
N HIS A 77 -5.82 -7.51 -6.49
CA HIS A 77 -5.89 -8.51 -7.54
C HIS A 77 -6.25 -7.85 -8.88
N LEU A 78 -5.40 -8.02 -9.89
CA LEU A 78 -5.70 -7.66 -11.27
C LEU A 78 -5.93 -8.92 -12.12
N GLU A 79 -6.81 -8.83 -13.12
CA GLU A 79 -7.06 -9.95 -14.04
C GLU A 79 -5.82 -10.34 -14.85
N ASP A 80 -5.00 -9.36 -15.26
CA ASP A 80 -3.74 -9.60 -15.95
C ASP A 80 -2.59 -9.78 -14.94
N TYR A 81 -1.93 -10.94 -15.02
CA TYR A 81 -0.74 -11.25 -14.25
C TYR A 81 0.42 -10.30 -14.56
N ALA A 82 0.60 -9.88 -15.82
CA ALA A 82 1.66 -8.95 -16.19
C ALA A 82 1.42 -7.57 -15.56
N GLU A 83 0.17 -7.13 -15.49
CA GLU A 83 -0.20 -5.89 -14.80
C GLU A 83 0.03 -5.99 -13.29
N THR A 84 -0.31 -7.14 -12.69
CA THR A 84 -0.05 -7.42 -11.27
C THR A 84 1.44 -7.31 -10.96
N ILE A 85 2.30 -7.97 -11.75
CA ILE A 85 3.75 -7.92 -11.56
C ILE A 85 4.29 -6.49 -11.72
N ALA A 86 3.77 -5.74 -12.67
CA ALA A 86 4.19 -4.36 -12.86
C ALA A 86 3.73 -3.44 -11.71
N LEU A 87 2.55 -3.66 -11.15
CA LEU A 87 2.07 -2.94 -9.97
C LEU A 87 2.97 -3.22 -8.75
N LEU A 88 3.33 -4.49 -8.53
CA LEU A 88 4.24 -4.89 -7.45
C LEU A 88 5.62 -4.22 -7.57
N LYS A 89 6.20 -4.25 -8.78
CA LYS A 89 7.50 -3.61 -9.04
C LYS A 89 7.46 -2.10 -8.82
N GLU A 90 6.36 -1.46 -9.20
CA GLU A 90 6.19 -0.03 -8.97
C GLU A 90 6.02 0.28 -7.47
N GLY A 91 5.27 -0.54 -6.74
CA GLY A 91 5.15 -0.43 -5.27
C GLY A 91 6.50 -0.56 -4.57
N GLU A 92 7.30 -1.57 -4.94
CA GLU A 92 8.67 -1.74 -4.46
C GLU A 92 9.55 -0.53 -4.75
N ARG A 93 9.53 -0.03 -5.99
CA ARG A 93 10.29 1.16 -6.40
C ARG A 93 9.95 2.39 -5.54
N LEU A 94 8.65 2.64 -5.34
CA LEU A 94 8.17 3.76 -4.55
C LEU A 94 8.54 3.63 -3.07
N PHE A 95 8.44 2.43 -2.50
CA PHE A 95 8.88 2.16 -1.15
C PHE A 95 10.37 2.50 -0.96
N ILE A 96 11.24 1.96 -1.84
CA ILE A 96 12.69 2.12 -1.73
C ILE A 96 13.09 3.60 -1.86
N GLU A 97 12.50 4.31 -2.82
CA GLU A 97 12.79 5.74 -3.02
C GLU A 97 12.31 6.59 -1.84
N SER A 98 11.11 6.30 -1.31
CA SER A 98 10.61 6.99 -0.11
C SER A 98 11.43 6.69 1.13
N CYS A 99 11.91 5.45 1.28
CA CYS A 99 12.83 5.05 2.35
C CYS A 99 14.14 5.81 2.28
N ARG A 100 14.70 6.02 1.09
CA ARG A 100 15.94 6.76 0.92
C ARG A 100 15.76 8.26 1.20
N THR A 101 14.67 8.84 0.71
CA THR A 101 14.46 10.30 0.76
C THR A 101 13.78 10.79 2.04
N GLY A 102 13.06 9.91 2.75
CA GLY A 102 12.23 10.29 3.89
C GLY A 102 10.98 11.07 3.50
N THR A 103 10.65 11.12 2.21
CA THR A 103 9.47 11.80 1.68
C THR A 103 8.68 10.85 0.79
N PRO A 104 7.34 10.92 0.76
CA PRO A 104 6.56 10.03 -0.09
C PRO A 104 6.89 10.30 -1.57
N SER A 105 7.34 9.27 -2.27
CA SER A 105 7.56 9.31 -3.71
C SER A 105 6.22 9.54 -4.44
N PRO A 106 6.19 10.41 -5.47
CA PRO A 106 4.97 10.70 -6.18
C PRO A 106 4.49 9.46 -6.95
N VAL A 107 3.23 9.08 -6.74
CA VAL A 107 2.57 8.05 -7.55
C VAL A 107 2.09 8.71 -8.84
N THR A 108 2.80 8.49 -9.94
CA THR A 108 2.31 8.87 -11.26
C THR A 108 1.18 7.93 -11.65
N ALA A 109 0.03 8.49 -12.02
CA ALA A 109 -1.04 7.72 -12.63
C ALA A 109 -0.44 7.00 -13.84
N ARG A 110 -0.42 5.68 -13.78
CA ARG A 110 -0.02 4.84 -14.91
C ARG A 110 -0.93 5.25 -16.05
N SER A 111 -0.37 5.80 -17.14
CA SER A 111 -1.16 6.21 -18.30
C SER A 111 -2.07 5.05 -18.69
N GLU A 112 -3.36 5.34 -18.90
CA GLU A 112 -4.39 4.36 -19.24
C GLU A 112 -3.86 3.32 -20.24
N PRO A 113 -4.29 2.04 -20.12
CA PRO A 113 -3.93 1.04 -21.12
C PRO A 113 -4.33 1.58 -22.49
N ALA A 114 -3.37 1.57 -23.42
CA ALA A 114 -3.55 2.11 -24.77
C ALA A 114 -4.87 1.61 -25.35
N SER A 115 -5.81 2.53 -25.60
CA SER A 115 -7.09 2.18 -26.21
C SER A 115 -6.83 1.41 -27.51
N PRO A 116 -7.45 0.24 -27.73
CA PRO A 116 -7.33 -0.43 -29.01
C PRO A 116 -7.97 0.49 -30.05
N SER A 117 -7.14 1.00 -30.96
CA SER A 117 -7.62 1.72 -32.13
C SER A 117 -8.35 0.71 -33.02
N VAL A 118 -9.65 0.88 -33.21
CA VAL A 118 -10.46 0.19 -34.23
C VAL A 118 -10.86 1.20 -35.29
#